data_AF-A0A6H1R9U4-F1
#
_entry.id   AF-A0A6H1R9U4-F1
#
_cell.length_a   1.000
_cell.length_b   1.000
_cell.length_c   1.000
_cell.angle_alpha   90.00
_cell.angle_beta   90.00
_cell.angle_gamma   90.00
#
_symmetry.space_group_name_H-M   'P 1'
#
loop_
_entity.id
_entity.type
_entity.pdbx_description
1 polymer ?
#
loop_
_entity_poly.entity_id
_entity_poly.type
_entity_poly.pdbx_seq_one_letter_code
_entity_poly.pdbx_strand_id
1 'polypeptide(L)' 'MPHPFRWQPGNGQRHATLKPRPRGGFPVNSQVETLCGKQITVDNSDIAWLWTTCPECNKTAHELAGAPIAPCSPGPPTR' A
#
# COMPACT_ATOMS: atom_id res chain seq x y z
N MET A 1 -3.94 -6.14 -17.54
CA MET A 1 -4.01 -4.67 -17.41
C MET A 1 -3.10 -4.22 -16.29
N PRO A 2 -2.54 -2.98 -16.33
CA PRO A 2 -1.91 -2.40 -15.14
C PRO A 2 -2.93 -2.34 -14.00
N HIS A 3 -2.50 -2.70 -12.79
CA HIS A 3 -3.37 -2.65 -11.61
C HIS A 3 -3.85 -1.21 -11.36
N PRO A 4 -5.10 -1.02 -10.89
CA PRO A 4 -5.69 0.31 -10.69
C PRO A 4 -5.11 1.05 -9.47
N PHE A 5 -4.15 0.45 -8.76
CA PHE A 5 -3.49 1.03 -7.60
C PHE A 5 -1.98 1.17 -7.84
N ARG A 6 -1.34 1.99 -7.02
CA ARG A 6 0.11 2.20 -7.03
C ARG A 6 0.65 2.20 -5.63
N TRP A 7 1.81 1.60 -5.46
CA TRP A 7 2.56 1.66 -4.20
C TRP A 7 3.23 3.02 -4.06
N GLN A 8 3.19 3.57 -2.85
CA GLN A 8 3.85 4.81 -2.46
C GLN A 8 4.25 4.73 -0.99
N PRO A 9 5.55 4.82 -0.66
CA PRO A 9 6.00 4.92 0.71
C PRO A 9 5.63 6.25 1.37
N GLY A 10 5.43 6.19 2.68
CA GLY A 10 5.19 7.34 3.54
C GLY A 10 4.85 6.89 4.96
N ASN A 11 5.09 7.75 5.95
CA ASN A 11 4.79 7.50 7.36
C ASN A 11 5.36 6.15 7.90
N GLY A 12 6.55 5.74 7.43
CA GLY A 12 7.24 4.53 7.90
C GLY A 12 6.73 3.19 7.33
N GLN A 13 5.81 3.22 6.36
CA GLN A 13 5.30 2.01 5.69
C GLN A 13 5.16 2.23 4.18
N ARG A 14 4.98 1.14 3.43
CA ARG A 14 4.53 1.19 2.04
C ARG A 14 3.01 1.11 1.98
N HIS A 15 2.40 2.15 1.42
CA HIS A 15 0.96 2.23 1.22
C HIS A 15 0.60 2.06 -0.26
N ALA A 16 -0.66 1.74 -0.53
CA ALA A 16 -1.20 1.75 -1.88
C ALA A 16 -2.20 2.91 -2.04
N THR A 17 -2.29 3.49 -3.23
CA THR A 17 -3.22 4.58 -3.57
C THR A 17 -3.88 4.34 -4.93
N LEU A 18 -5.12 4.83 -5.09
CA LEU A 18 -5.80 4.93 -6.39
C LEU A 18 -5.47 6.23 -7.14
N LYS A 19 -4.76 7.17 -6.49
CA LYS A 19 -4.44 8.45 -7.14
C LYS A 19 -3.58 8.20 -8.39
N PRO A 20 -3.91 8.83 -9.52
CA PRO A 20 -3.09 8.75 -10.71
C PRO A 20 -1.70 9.31 -10.40
N ARG A 21 -0.65 8.59 -10.78
CA ARG A 21 0.74 9.04 -10.58
C ARG A 21 1.04 10.15 -11.59
N PRO A 22 1.44 11.35 -11.15
CA PRO A 22 1.92 12.39 -12.04
C PRO A 22 3.12 11.89 -12.86
N ARG A 23 3.35 12.47 -14.04
CA ARG A 23 4.56 12.17 -14.83
C ARG A 23 5.79 12.53 -13.97
N GLY A 24 6.61 11.53 -13.63
CA GLY A 24 7.76 11.69 -12.72
C GLY A 24 7.52 11.26 -11.26
N GLY A 25 6.29 10.93 -10.87
CA GLY A 25 5.95 10.50 -9.51
C GLY A 25 5.26 11.56 -8.66
N PHE A 26 4.91 11.19 -7.44
CA PHE A 26 4.39 12.17 -6.48
C PHE A 26 5.55 13.02 -5.97
N PRO A 27 5.41 14.36 -5.92
CA PRO A 27 6.43 15.23 -5.35
C PRO A 27 6.79 14.83 -3.92
N VAL A 28 8.05 15.01 -3.54
CA VAL A 28 8.47 14.84 -2.14
C VAL A 28 7.65 15.76 -1.25
N ASN A 29 7.26 15.28 -0.07
CA ASN A 29 6.38 15.98 0.89
C ASN A 29 4.94 16.24 0.42
N SER A 30 4.53 15.75 -0.75
CA SER A 30 3.11 15.80 -1.13
C SER A 30 2.30 14.84 -0.26
N GLN A 31 1.03 15.19 -0.02
CA GLN A 31 0.10 14.34 0.67
C GLN A 31 -0.70 13.48 -0.31
N VAL A 32 -0.79 12.18 -0.02
CA VAL A 32 -1.52 11.22 -0.83
C VAL A 32 -2.50 10.45 0.04
N GLU A 33 -3.73 10.32 -0.46
CA GLU A 33 -4.76 9.48 0.12
C GLU A 33 -4.51 8.01 -0.24
N THR A 34 -4.52 7.13 0.77
CA THR A 34 -4.18 5.71 0.63
C THR A 34 -5.41 4.81 0.69
N LEU A 35 -5.27 3.55 0.28
CA LEU A 35 -6.33 2.53 0.35
C LEU A 35 -6.78 2.22 1.78
N CYS A 36 -5.92 2.44 2.78
CA CYS A 36 -6.31 2.32 4.18
C CYS A 36 -7.01 3.58 4.74
N GLY A 37 -7.37 4.53 3.88
CA GLY A 37 -8.07 5.77 4.27
C GLY A 37 -7.19 6.82 4.94
N LYS A 38 -5.89 6.54 5.13
CA LYS A 38 -4.94 7.49 5.73
C LYS A 38 -4.37 8.42 4.69
N GLN A 39 -4.11 9.66 5.09
CA GLN A 39 -3.37 10.63 4.32
C GLN A 39 -1.90 10.56 4.75
N ILE A 40 -0.99 10.28 3.82
CA ILE A 40 0.43 10.10 4.10
C ILE A 40 1.26 11.18 3.42
N THR A 41 2.38 11.56 4.04
CA THR A 41 3.40 12.37 3.38
C THR A 41 4.31 11.45 2.57
N VAL A 42 4.47 11.75 1.29
CA VAL A 42 5.26 10.96 0.35
C VAL A 42 6.73 10.95 0.72
N ASP A 43 7.29 9.75 0.84
CA ASP A 43 8.72 9.49 0.92
C ASP A 43 9.18 8.76 -0.35
N ASN A 44 10.14 9.35 -1.06
CA ASN A 44 10.70 8.80 -2.30
C ASN A 44 12.13 8.29 -2.13
N SER A 45 12.64 8.17 -0.90
CA SER A 45 13.96 7.58 -0.64
C SER A 45 13.98 6.09 -0.96
N ASP A 46 15.13 5.57 -1.38
CA ASP A 46 15.29 4.14 -1.67
C ASP A 46 15.03 3.27 -0.43
N ILE A 47 15.36 3.78 0.76
CA ILE A 47 15.12 3.09 2.04
C ILE A 47 13.61 2.94 2.30
N ALA A 48 12.80 3.94 1.96
CA ALA A 48 11.36 3.87 2.20
C ALA A 48 10.67 2.76 1.40
N TRP A 49 11.25 2.34 0.28
CA TRP A 49 10.78 1.19 -0.50
C TRP A 49 11.07 -0.17 0.14
N LEU A 50 11.93 -0.21 1.16
CA LEU A 50 12.24 -1.42 1.95
C LEU A 50 11.36 -1.54 3.20
N TRP A 51 10.57 -0.53 3.52
CA TRP A 51 9.67 -0.58 4.68
C TRP A 51 8.60 -1.66 4.54
N THR A 52 8.09 -2.09 5.69
CA THR A 52 6.98 -3.03 5.76
C THR A 52 5.76 -2.47 5.02
N THR A 53 5.05 -3.38 4.36
CA THR A 53 3.83 -3.03 3.64
C THR A 53 2.69 -2.83 4.65
N CYS A 54 1.93 -1.76 4.51
CA CYS A 54 0.71 -1.55 5.30
C CYS A 54 -0.26 -2.72 5.05
N PRO A 55 -0.66 -3.47 6.10
CA PRO A 55 -1.43 -4.72 5.93
C PRO A 55 -2.80 -4.49 5.31
N GLU A 56 -3.47 -3.38 5.65
CA GLU A 56 -4.75 -2.97 5.08
C GLU A 56 -4.62 -2.64 3.59
N CYS A 57 -3.62 -1.84 3.22
CA CYS A 57 -3.32 -1.55 1.82
C CYS A 57 -2.98 -2.82 1.04
N ASN A 58 -2.25 -3.75 1.64
CA ASN A 58 -1.90 -5.02 1.02
C ASN A 58 -3.14 -5.86 0.70
N LYS A 59 -4.03 -6.02 1.69
CA LYS A 59 -5.30 -6.74 1.49
C LYS A 59 -6.12 -6.12 0.35
N THR A 60 -6.37 -4.81 0.39
CA THR A 60 -7.19 -4.14 -0.63
C THR A 60 -6.51 -4.16 -2.00
N ALA A 61 -5.19 -4.02 -2.08
CA ALA A 61 -4.44 -4.15 -3.33
C ALA A 61 -4.62 -5.54 -3.95
N HIS A 62 -4.59 -6.60 -3.14
CA HIS A 62 -4.84 -7.98 -3.58
C HIS A 62 -6.28 -8.19 -4.07
N GLU A 63 -7.28 -7.59 -3.39
CA GLU A 63 -8.67 -7.59 -3.84
C GLU A 63 -8.81 -6.89 -5.20
N LEU A 64 -8.21 -5.71 -5.37
CA LEU A 64 -8.18 -4.97 -6.64
C LEU A 64 -7.41 -5.69 -7.75
N ALA A 65 -6.47 -6.56 -7.41
CA ALA A 65 -5.74 -7.40 -8.34
C ALA A 65 -6.49 -8.68 -8.74
N GLY A 66 -7.64 -8.97 -8.12
CA GLY A 66 -8.37 -10.23 -8.33
C GLY A 66 -7.69 -11.45 -7.71
N ALA A 67 -6.77 -11.24 -6.75
CA ALA A 67 -6.01 -12.28 -6.08
C ALA A 67 -6.09 -12.09 -4.55
N PRO A 68 -7.28 -12.21 -3.94
CA PRO A 68 -7.48 -11.93 -2.53
C PRO A 68 -6.57 -12.80 -1.66
N ILE A 69 -5.99 -12.18 -0.63
CA ILE A 69 -5.17 -12.90 0.35
C ILE A 69 -6.09 -13.87 1.09
N ALA A 70 -5.78 -15.17 1.02
CA ALA A 70 -6.49 -16.14 1.82
C ALA A 70 -6.39 -15.74 3.29
N PRO A 71 -7.49 -15.78 4.07
CA PRO A 71 -7.38 -15.56 5.50
C PRO A 71 -6.38 -16.58 6.05
N CYS A 72 -5.39 -16.12 6.84
CA CYS A 72 -4.58 -17.04 7.62
C CYS A 72 -5.56 -17.93 8.39
N SER A 73 -5.56 -19.24 8.10
CA SER A 73 -6.39 -20.17 8.85
C SER A 73 -6.07 -19.97 10.33
N PRO A 74 -7.07 -19.78 11.21
CA PRO A 74 -6.80 -19.80 12.62
C PRO A 74 -6.10 -21.13 12.94
N GLY A 75 -4.95 -21.05 13.59
CA GLY A 75 -4.23 -22.24 14.03
C GLY A 75 -5.18 -23.16 14.82
N PRO A 76 -4.93 -24.48 14.82
CA PRO A 76 -5.81 -25.42 15.52
C PRO A 76 -5.97 -24.99 16.99
N PRO A 77 -7.18 -25.08 17.57
CA PRO A 77 -7.39 -24.71 18.96
C PRO A 77 -6.47 -25.55 19.84
N THR A 78 -5.71 -24.87 20.72
CA THR A 78 -4.89 -25.53 21.74
C THR A 78 -5.82 -26.33 22.66
N ARG A 79 -5.57 -27.64 22.75
CA ARG A 79 -6.35 -28.59 23.55
C ARG A 79 -6.13 -28.39 25.05
#